data_AF-A0A256IGM7-F1
#
_entry.id   AF-A0A256IGM7-F1
#
_cell.length_a   1.000
_cell.length_b   1.000
_cell.length_c   1.000
_cell.angle_alpha   90.00
_cell.angle_beta   90.00
_cell.angle_gamma   90.00
#
_symmetry.space_group_name_H-M   'P 1'
#
loop_
_entity.id
_entity.type
_entity.pdbx_description
1 polymer ?
#
loop_
_entity_poly.entity_id
_entity_poly.type
_entity_poly.pdbx_seq_one_letter_code
_entity_poly.pdbx_strand_id
1 'polypeptide(L)' 'MSLDCPRCGTTLSTFALGGATAVACDDCGYAGVEADHSGEPRLAESWEEAFARFQEQHD' A
#
# COMPACT_ATOMS: atom_id res chain seq x y z
N MET A 1 12.93 -3.86 17.72
CA MET A 1 12.49 -4.01 16.32
C MET A 1 12.56 -5.50 16.01
N SER A 2 11.43 -6.12 15.63
CA SER A 2 11.48 -7.51 15.15
C SER A 2 12.06 -7.52 13.74
N LEU A 3 12.83 -8.56 13.42
CA LEU A 3 13.28 -8.85 12.07
C LEU A 3 12.23 -9.66 11.30
N ASP A 4 11.08 -9.96 11.91
CA ASP A 4 10.01 -10.72 11.28
C ASP A 4 9.08 -9.80 10.48
N CYS A 5 8.69 -10.26 9.30
CA CYS A 5 7.76 -9.57 8.43
C CYS A 5 6.38 -9.46 9.11
N PRO A 6 5.80 -8.25 9.24
CA PRO A 6 4.50 -8.08 9.88
C PRO A 6 3.33 -8.69 9.10
N ARG A 7 3.54 -9.06 7.83
CA ARG A 7 2.50 -9.65 6.97
C ARG A 7 2.50 -11.17 6.97
N CYS A 8 3.67 -11.80 7.04
CA CYS A 8 3.79 -13.26 6.86
C CYS A 8 4.71 -13.96 7.87
N GLY A 9 5.41 -13.22 8.72
CA GLY A 9 6.26 -13.78 9.77
C GLY A 9 7.66 -14.23 9.35
N THR A 10 7.99 -14.25 8.05
CA THR A 10 9.37 -14.58 7.63
C THR A 10 10.36 -13.46 7.98
N THR A 11 11.63 -13.81 8.17
CA THR A 11 12.72 -12.85 8.36
C THR A 11 12.86 -11.88 7.19
N LEU A 12 13.03 -10.60 7.51
CA LEU A 12 13.25 -9.49 6.57
C LEU A 12 14.71 -9.42 6.10
N SER A 13 14.88 -9.04 4.84
CA SER A 13 16.15 -8.67 4.23
C SER A 13 16.44 -7.19 4.46
N THR A 14 17.71 -6.84 4.71
CA THR A 14 18.17 -5.44 4.85
C THR A 14 19.02 -5.04 3.65
N PHE A 15 18.70 -3.90 3.03
CA PHE A 15 19.44 -3.31 1.93
C PHE A 15 20.10 -2.01 2.38
N ALA A 16 21.30 -1.71 1.85
CA ALA A 16 22.03 -0.48 2.14
C ALA A 16 22.56 0.16 0.85
N LEU A 17 22.31 1.46 0.66
CA LEU A 17 22.78 2.22 -0.50
C LEU A 17 22.97 3.69 -0.13
N GLY A 18 24.15 4.26 -0.44
CA GLY A 18 24.39 5.69 -0.26
C GLY A 18 24.21 6.22 1.17
N GLY A 19 24.39 5.38 2.20
CA GLY A 19 24.19 5.73 3.61
C GLY A 19 22.76 5.57 4.12
N ALA A 20 21.81 5.18 3.26
CA ALA A 20 20.45 4.82 3.65
C ALA A 20 20.31 3.30 3.81
N THR A 21 19.40 2.87 4.67
CA THR A 21 19.01 1.47 4.85
C THR A 21 17.50 1.30 4.64
N ALA A 22 17.11 0.13 4.12
CA ALA A 22 15.72 -0.26 3.96
C ALA A 22 15.54 -1.74 4.28
N VAL A 23 14.33 -2.14 4.67
CA VAL A 23 13.97 -3.55 4.90
C VAL A 23 12.87 -3.99 3.95
N ALA A 24 12.97 -5.22 3.44
CA ALA A 24 11.91 -5.83 2.62
C ALA A 24 11.76 -7.33 2.93
N CYS A 25 10.59 -7.86 2.62
CA CYS A 25 10.30 -9.29 2.69
C CYS A 25 10.28 -9.86 1.28
N ASP A 26 11.20 -10.78 1.01
CA ASP A 26 11.35 -11.41 -0.30
C ASP A 26 10.21 -12.38 -0.62
N ASP A 27 9.45 -12.84 0.39
CA ASP A 27 8.34 -13.78 0.20
C ASP A 27 7.01 -13.11 -0.19
N CYS A 28 6.66 -12.01 0.47
CA CYS A 28 5.34 -11.37 0.31
C CYS A 28 5.39 -9.95 -0.27
N GLY A 29 6.59 -9.42 -0.52
CA GLY A 29 6.78 -8.09 -1.09
C GLY A 29 6.50 -6.94 -0.12
N TYR A 30 6.40 -7.19 1.19
CA TYR A 30 6.37 -6.11 2.18
C TYR A 30 7.68 -5.29 2.10
N ALA A 31 7.57 -3.97 2.07
CA ALA A 31 8.71 -3.07 2.21
C ALA A 31 8.44 -2.12 3.38
N GLY A 32 9.39 -1.99 4.31
CA GLY A 32 9.27 -1.12 5.49
C GLY A 32 9.56 0.34 5.19
N VAL A 33 9.15 0.82 4.02
CA VAL A 33 9.26 2.22 3.61
C VAL A 33 7.94 2.92 3.89
N GLU A 34 8.00 4.14 4.43
CA GLU A 34 6.81 4.99 4.52
C GLU A 34 6.30 5.26 3.11
N ALA A 35 5.10 4.79 2.81
CA ALA A 35 4.44 5.01 1.54
C ALA A 35 3.20 5.86 1.77
N ASP A 36 3.11 6.96 1.03
CA ASP A 36 1.87 7.69 0.95
C ASP A 36 0.89 6.90 0.09
N HIS A 37 -0.11 6.31 0.74
CA HIS A 37 -1.19 5.57 0.08
C HIS A 37 -2.36 6.48 -0.32
N SER A 38 -2.26 7.79 -0.06
CA SER A 38 -3.21 8.73 -0.62
C SER A 38 -2.98 8.88 -2.12
N GLY A 39 -4.07 8.90 -2.88
CA GLY A 39 -4.02 9.38 -4.26
C GLY A 39 -3.99 10.91 -4.29
N GLU A 40 -3.82 11.48 -5.49
CA GLU A 40 -4.00 12.92 -5.67
C GLU A 40 -5.36 13.37 -5.10
N PRO A 41 -5.41 14.46 -4.30
CA PRO A 41 -6.66 14.96 -3.76
C PRO A 41 -7.63 15.29 -4.88
N ARG A 42 -8.73 14.54 -4.93
CA ARG A 42 -9.85 14.76 -5.85
C ARG A 42 -11.13 14.87 -5.05
N LEU A 43 -12.09 15.63 -5.57
CA LEU A 43 -13.47 15.52 -5.10
C LEU A 43 -13.93 14.09 -5.41
N ALA A 44 -14.14 13.31 -4.35
CA ALA A 44 -14.74 12.00 -4.48
C ALA A 44 -16.26 12.19 -4.58
N GLU A 45 -16.89 11.51 -5.54
CA GLU A 45 -18.35 11.35 -5.53
C GLU A 45 -18.78 10.66 -4.22
N SER A 46 -19.96 11.02 -3.73
CA SER A 46 -20.61 10.30 -2.65
C SER A 46 -20.99 8.88 -3.09
N TRP A 47 -21.25 8.01 -2.11
CA TRP A 47 -21.76 6.67 -2.40
C TRP A 47 -23.08 6.68 -3.15
N GLU A 48 -23.96 7.65 -2.86
CA GLU A 48 -25.24 7.81 -3.54
C GLU A 48 -25.04 8.13 -5.03
N GLU A 49 -24.17 9.10 -5.34
CA GLU A 49 -23.80 9.44 -6.72
C GLU A 49 -23.17 8.26 -7.46
N ALA A 50 -22.29 7.50 -6.79
CA ALA A 50 -21.66 6.32 -7.38
C ALA A 50 -22.68 5.24 -7.75
N PHE A 51 -23.66 4.97 -6.89
CA PHE A 51 -24.71 3.98 -7.16
C PHE A 51 -25.67 4.44 -8.25
N ALA A 52 -26.09 5.72 -8.24
CA ALA A 52 -26.93 6.29 -9.28
C ALA A 52 -26.27 6.20 -10.65
N ARG A 53 -25.01 6.62 -10.76
CA ARG A 53 -24.21 6.52 -11.99
C ARG A 53 -24.07 5.08 -12.48
N PHE A 54 -23.87 4.12 -11.57
CA PHE A 54 -23.80 2.70 -11.95
C PHE A 54 -25.11 2.21 -12.55
N GLN A 55 -26.25 2.54 -11.94
CA GLN A 55 -27.57 2.13 -12.44
C GLN A 55 -27.84 2.74 -13.83
N GLU A 56 -27.61 4.04 -14.00
CA GLU A 56 -27.79 4.71 -15.31
C GLU A 56 -26.95 4.13 -16.45
N GLN A 57 -25.77 3.58 -16.15
CA GLN A 57 -24.86 3.02 -17.16
C GLN A 57 -25.15 1.55 -17.51
N HIS A 58 -25.95 0.86 -16.70
CA HIS A 58 -26.15 -0.59 -16.79
C HIS A 58 -27.61 -1.01 -17.00
N ASP A 59 -28.52 -0.06 -17.17
CA ASP A 59 -29.90 -0.23 -17.65
C ASP A 59 -30.01 0.04 -19.17
#